data_AF-A0AAD6L1B0-F1
#
_entry.id   AF-A0AAD6L1B0-F1
#
_cell.length_a   1.000
_cell.length_b   1.000
_cell.length_c   1.000
_cell.angle_alpha   90.00
_cell.angle_beta   90.00
_cell.angle_gamma   90.00
#
_symmetry.space_group_name_H-M   'P 1'
#
loop_
_entity.id
_entity.type
_entity.pdbx_description
1 polymer ?
#
loop_
_entity_poly.entity_id
_entity_poly.type
_entity_poly.pdbx_seq_one_letter_code
_entity_poly.pdbx_strand_id
1 'polypeptide(L)'
;MLSVSATRPLTFKISLPPPAFSLRTHMESPPRTHFTSASHSPQTNADIKDTSDGLAITLQEWQGWGAVSPLPAKVVEIVNDLKLLEKTTEVQMSFSGHRGKLEGDFGMQENKKHRATYQALGDSEKKLQFFSARQIACRLLGSRGYLCQKCWLPLEEDCMCSKVKAQLSMEWHKVLVVHASKGFSTTETTPGKLLWQVFGVESATLCLYGIAEDEEILWNACKTAGKDRVWCLYPNKNVATKSVQDALCQEISSDPECNTTMKNEYKPLNFILIDGTWSNSAAMFNRLKEKTKSVWGVEDLPCISLSAGVSTMHKLRPQPSWDRTCTAAAAIGLLSELQILPQFSSYGLDKQSEVLENAVDVLLDALTARRLRMGRSITRRLRPSGNIC
;
A
#
# COMPACT_ATOMS: atom_id res chain seq x y z
N MET A 1 -54.64 -50.18 -4.00
CA MET A 1 -55.06 -48.92 -3.37
C MET A 1 -53.85 -48.04 -3.22
N LEU A 2 -53.81 -46.95 -3.98
CA LEU A 2 -52.78 -45.91 -3.98
C LEU A 2 -53.01 -44.97 -2.79
N SER A 3 -51.96 -44.57 -2.08
CA SER A 3 -52.01 -43.45 -1.13
C SER A 3 -50.93 -42.44 -1.49
N VAL A 4 -51.39 -41.23 -1.82
CA VAL A 4 -50.63 -40.08 -2.30
C VAL A 4 -50.19 -39.25 -1.10
N SER A 5 -48.90 -38.91 -1.04
CA SER A 5 -48.36 -37.93 -0.09
C SER A 5 -48.71 -36.51 -0.54
N ALA A 6 -49.29 -35.71 0.36
CA ALA A 6 -49.62 -34.31 0.13
C ALA A 6 -48.72 -33.40 0.98
N THR A 7 -47.90 -32.60 0.30
CA THR A 7 -47.06 -31.52 0.82
C THR A 7 -47.89 -30.26 1.04
N ARG A 8 -47.73 -29.58 2.19
CA ARG A 8 -48.27 -28.23 2.46
C ARG A 8 -47.12 -27.21 2.55
N PRO A 9 -47.26 -25.99 1.95
CA PRO A 9 -46.23 -24.96 2.01
C PRO A 9 -46.42 -24.04 3.23
N LEU A 10 -45.30 -23.57 3.80
CA LEU A 10 -45.26 -22.56 4.86
C LEU A 10 -44.81 -21.22 4.27
N THR A 11 -45.73 -20.26 4.26
CA THR A 11 -45.55 -18.87 3.87
C THR A 11 -45.01 -18.06 5.06
N PHE A 12 -43.86 -17.42 4.93
CA PHE A 12 -43.39 -16.42 5.89
C PHE A 12 -43.66 -15.00 5.37
N LYS A 13 -44.42 -14.24 6.17
CA LYS A 13 -44.80 -12.85 5.95
C LYS A 13 -43.62 -11.92 6.23
N ILE A 14 -43.39 -10.97 5.33
CA ILE A 14 -42.48 -9.84 5.49
C ILE A 14 -43.22 -8.72 6.23
N SER A 15 -42.64 -8.22 7.33
CA SER A 15 -43.16 -7.10 8.12
C SER A 15 -42.27 -5.86 7.95
N LEU A 16 -42.84 -4.76 7.47
CA LEU A 16 -42.27 -3.40 7.52
C LEU A 16 -42.42 -2.80 8.93
N PRO A 17 -41.53 -1.88 9.34
CA PRO A 17 -41.87 -0.85 10.32
C PRO A 17 -41.83 0.59 9.74
N PRO A 18 -42.67 1.53 10.25
CA PRO A 18 -42.78 2.92 9.80
C PRO A 18 -42.07 3.92 10.78
N PRO A 19 -42.36 5.25 10.78
CA PRO A 19 -41.43 6.34 10.42
C PRO A 19 -40.74 7.05 11.60
N ALA A 20 -39.82 7.96 11.25
CA ALA A 20 -38.89 8.70 12.11
C ALA A 20 -39.48 9.52 13.27
N PHE A 21 -38.76 9.55 14.40
CA PHE A 21 -38.74 10.67 15.35
C PHE A 21 -37.32 10.93 15.88
N SER A 22 -36.96 12.22 15.89
CA SER A 22 -35.72 12.81 16.36
C SER A 22 -35.72 12.94 17.90
N LEU A 23 -34.66 12.47 18.56
CA LEU A 23 -34.25 12.98 19.87
C LEU A 23 -32.72 13.10 19.95
N ARG A 24 -32.27 14.35 20.07
CA ARG A 24 -30.91 14.73 20.43
C ARG A 24 -30.63 14.26 21.86
N THR A 25 -29.61 13.43 22.06
CA THR A 25 -28.97 13.27 23.36
C THR A 25 -27.64 14.01 23.36
N HIS A 26 -27.59 15.04 24.20
CA HIS A 26 -26.45 15.90 24.49
C HIS A 26 -25.40 15.08 25.26
N MET A 27 -24.18 14.94 24.70
CA MET A 27 -23.02 14.40 25.41
C MET A 27 -22.21 15.57 25.98
N GLU A 28 -22.16 15.66 27.30
CA GLU A 28 -21.35 16.63 28.04
C GLU A 28 -19.86 16.46 27.75
N SER A 29 -19.18 17.59 27.62
CA SER A 29 -17.73 17.66 27.36
C SER A 29 -16.95 17.52 28.68
N PRO A 30 -15.85 16.74 28.75
CA PRO A 30 -14.97 16.74 29.92
C PRO A 30 -14.16 18.05 30.00
N PRO A 31 -13.75 18.48 31.22
CA PRO A 31 -13.26 19.83 31.47
C PRO A 31 -11.91 20.14 30.81
N ARG A 32 -11.80 21.36 30.25
CA ARG A 32 -10.56 21.95 29.74
C ARG A 32 -9.55 22.12 30.88
N THR A 33 -8.50 21.32 30.87
CA THR A 33 -7.25 21.61 31.59
C THR A 33 -6.33 22.39 30.65
N HIS A 34 -5.94 23.59 31.08
CA HIS A 34 -4.96 24.42 30.39
C HIS A 34 -3.59 23.75 30.47
N PHE A 35 -3.17 23.08 29.40
CA PHE A 35 -1.78 22.67 29.23
C PHE A 35 -1.03 23.73 28.44
N THR A 36 -0.06 24.35 29.10
CA THR A 36 0.97 25.20 28.49
C THR A 36 1.78 24.39 27.48
N SER A 37 1.77 24.82 26.21
CA SER A 37 2.62 24.25 25.16
C SER A 37 4.08 24.61 25.41
N ALA A 38 4.85 23.69 26.00
CA ALA A 38 6.29 23.68 25.85
C ALA A 38 6.64 22.83 24.62
N SER A 39 6.55 23.44 23.44
CA SER A 39 7.00 22.88 22.16
C SER A 39 8.48 23.18 21.97
N HIS A 40 9.34 22.22 22.30
CA HIS A 40 10.72 22.19 21.81
C HIS A 40 10.88 20.97 20.91
N SER A 41 10.95 21.24 19.61
CA SER A 41 11.40 20.34 18.55
C SER A 41 12.86 19.93 18.79
N PRO A 42 13.33 18.80 18.22
CA PRO A 42 14.76 18.56 18.10
C PRO A 42 15.34 19.66 17.21
N GLN A 43 16.31 20.40 17.73
CA GLN A 43 17.15 21.24 16.89
C GLN A 43 17.92 20.32 15.94
N THR A 44 17.72 20.53 14.64
CA THR A 44 18.59 19.99 13.61
C THR A 44 20.01 20.44 13.95
N ASN A 45 20.93 19.49 14.16
CA ASN A 45 22.35 19.84 14.34
C ASN A 45 22.80 20.67 13.13
N ALA A 46 23.16 21.92 13.39
CA ALA A 46 23.52 22.93 12.40
C ALA A 46 24.95 22.74 11.85
N ASP A 47 25.34 21.50 11.55
CA ASP A 47 26.70 21.17 11.14
C ASP A 47 26.75 20.26 9.89
N ILE A 48 25.73 20.37 9.02
CA ILE A 48 25.84 19.90 7.64
C ILE A 48 26.11 21.13 6.78
N LYS A 49 27.37 21.27 6.37
CA LYS A 49 27.86 22.28 5.42
C LYS A 49 26.83 22.55 4.34
N ASP A 50 26.46 23.83 4.25
CA ASP A 50 25.72 24.49 3.18
C ASP A 50 26.38 24.19 1.82
N THR A 51 25.98 23.07 1.24
CA THR A 51 26.17 22.79 -0.17
C THR A 51 24.76 22.81 -0.72
N SER A 52 24.49 23.69 -1.69
CA SER A 52 23.16 23.90 -2.29
C SER A 52 22.54 22.65 -2.95
N ASP A 53 23.19 21.49 -2.80
CA ASP A 53 22.90 20.18 -3.37
C ASP A 53 22.14 19.24 -2.41
N GLY A 54 22.10 19.53 -1.10
CA GLY A 54 21.43 18.65 -0.10
C GLY A 54 19.89 18.59 -0.20
N LEU A 55 19.29 19.42 -1.05
CA LEU A 55 17.84 19.62 -1.11
C LEU A 55 17.16 18.99 -2.33
N ALA A 56 17.88 18.62 -3.39
CA ALA A 56 17.29 17.88 -4.52
C ALA A 56 16.97 16.43 -4.12
N ILE A 57 15.86 15.88 -4.63
CA ILE A 57 15.62 14.43 -4.50
C ILE A 57 16.48 13.76 -5.55
N THR A 58 17.40 12.91 -5.12
CA THR A 58 18.23 12.14 -6.03
C THR A 58 17.49 10.91 -6.53
N LEU A 59 17.87 10.38 -7.69
CA LEU A 59 17.32 9.11 -8.18
C LEU A 59 17.56 7.97 -7.17
N GLN A 60 18.71 7.97 -6.49
CA GLN A 60 19.03 6.99 -5.46
C GLN A 60 18.08 7.08 -4.25
N GLU A 61 17.73 8.30 -3.82
CA GLU A 61 16.76 8.49 -2.74
C GLU A 61 15.37 7.98 -3.15
N TRP A 62 14.95 8.26 -4.38
CA TRP A 62 13.69 7.76 -4.94
C TRP A 62 13.65 6.23 -5.03
N GLN A 63 14.67 5.63 -5.65
CA GLN A 63 14.75 4.18 -5.80
C GLN A 63 14.93 3.47 -4.46
N GLY A 64 15.54 4.12 -3.47
CA GLY A 64 15.63 3.64 -2.10
C GLY A 64 14.27 3.42 -1.42
N TRP A 65 13.20 4.04 -1.92
CA TRP A 65 11.83 3.84 -1.42
C TRP A 65 11.16 2.58 -1.98
N GLY A 66 11.78 1.91 -2.95
CA GLY A 66 11.29 0.68 -3.57
C GLY A 66 10.69 0.87 -4.97
N ALA A 67 10.68 2.10 -5.49
CA ALA A 67 10.30 2.38 -6.87
C ALA A 67 11.44 1.99 -7.83
N VAL A 68 11.08 1.38 -8.95
CA VAL A 68 12.02 1.06 -10.05
C VAL A 68 11.96 2.10 -11.17
N SER A 69 11.06 3.07 -11.06
CA SER A 69 10.85 4.14 -12.03
C SER A 69 11.97 5.17 -12.02
N PRO A 70 12.12 5.92 -13.14
CA PRO A 70 12.81 7.20 -13.08
C PRO A 70 12.11 8.14 -12.09
N LEU A 71 12.83 9.15 -11.61
CA LEU A 71 12.28 10.13 -10.69
C LEU A 71 11.09 10.87 -11.34
N PRO A 72 9.86 10.78 -10.79
CA PRO A 72 8.67 11.29 -11.47
C PRO A 72 8.71 12.81 -11.68
N ALA A 73 8.43 13.26 -12.90
CA ALA A 73 8.56 14.66 -13.27
C ALA A 73 7.67 15.57 -12.41
N LYS A 74 6.44 15.12 -12.11
CA LYS A 74 5.50 15.87 -11.28
C LYS A 74 5.93 15.95 -9.81
N VAL A 75 6.62 14.92 -9.30
CA VAL A 75 7.20 14.96 -7.94
C VAL A 75 8.32 15.99 -7.87
N VAL A 76 9.20 16.01 -8.88
CA VAL A 76 10.29 17.00 -9.00
C VAL A 76 9.74 18.42 -9.06
N GLU A 77 8.73 18.66 -9.89
CA GLU A 77 8.04 19.96 -10.00
C GLU A 77 7.53 20.43 -8.64
N ILE A 78 6.82 19.58 -7.90
CA ILE A 78 6.27 19.94 -6.60
C ILE A 78 7.37 20.20 -5.57
N VAL A 79 8.45 19.41 -5.57
CA VAL A 79 9.60 19.66 -4.69
C VAL A 79 10.26 21.00 -4.99
N ASN A 80 10.42 21.35 -6.26
CA ASN A 80 10.96 22.65 -6.64
C ASN A 80 10.03 23.80 -6.25
N ASP A 81 8.72 23.62 -6.39
CA ASP A 81 7.70 24.57 -5.96
C ASP A 81 7.72 24.82 -4.44
N LEU A 82 7.89 23.76 -3.64
CA LEU A 82 8.01 23.86 -2.18
C LEU A 82 9.26 24.65 -1.79
N LYS A 83 10.39 24.40 -2.47
CA LYS A 83 11.63 25.16 -2.24
C LYS A 83 11.53 26.61 -2.67
N LEU A 84 10.87 26.87 -3.79
CA LEU A 84 10.64 28.24 -4.24
C LEU A 84 9.81 29.00 -3.22
N LEU A 85 8.80 28.35 -2.64
CA LEU A 85 8.02 28.93 -1.56
C LEU A 85 8.89 29.23 -0.32
N GLU A 86 9.79 28.32 0.06
CA GLU A 86 10.69 28.50 1.20
C GLU A 86 11.61 29.70 0.99
N LYS A 87 12.19 29.84 -0.21
CA LYS A 87 13.02 30.98 -0.58
C LYS A 87 12.24 32.30 -0.63
N THR A 88 11.03 32.28 -1.16
CA THR A 88 10.20 33.49 -1.35
C THR A 88 9.64 34.01 -0.03
N THR A 89 9.39 33.10 0.92
CA THR A 89 8.79 33.44 2.22
C THR A 89 9.82 33.64 3.31
N GLU A 90 11.08 33.25 3.08
CA GLU A 90 12.16 33.19 4.08
C GLU A 90 11.77 32.34 5.32
N VAL A 91 10.78 31.46 5.18
CA VAL A 91 10.32 30.55 6.22
C VAL A 91 10.75 29.14 5.86
N GLN A 92 11.59 28.57 6.72
CA GLN A 92 12.04 27.19 6.58
C GLN A 92 10.86 26.22 6.63
N MET A 93 10.82 25.26 5.69
CA MET A 93 9.79 24.24 5.69
C MET A 93 9.98 23.28 6.87
N SER A 94 8.92 23.11 7.66
CA SER A 94 8.88 22.17 8.79
C SER A 94 7.74 21.18 8.62
N PHE A 95 7.94 19.97 9.18
CA PHE A 95 6.99 18.88 9.06
C PHE A 95 6.53 18.42 10.45
N SER A 96 5.21 18.40 10.65
CA SER A 96 4.54 17.89 11.85
C SER A 96 4.63 16.38 11.95
N GLY A 97 5.29 15.96 13.02
CA GLY A 97 5.19 14.63 13.60
C GLY A 97 5.34 13.50 12.57
N HIS A 98 4.70 12.39 12.91
CA HIS A 98 4.79 11.13 12.19
C HIS A 98 4.27 11.20 10.74
N ARG A 99 3.33 12.10 10.43
CA ARG A 99 2.55 12.07 9.18
C ARG A 99 3.17 12.84 8.01
N GLY A 100 4.31 13.50 8.19
CA GLY A 100 4.95 14.27 7.12
C GLY A 100 4.08 15.43 6.60
N LYS A 101 3.26 16.04 7.47
CA LYS A 101 2.38 17.15 7.10
C LYS A 101 3.11 18.47 7.37
N LEU A 102 3.11 19.38 6.40
CA LEU A 102 3.71 20.71 6.55
C LEU A 102 3.10 21.48 7.73
N GLU A 103 3.95 22.12 8.52
CA GLU A 103 3.61 22.91 9.72
C GLU A 103 3.66 24.42 9.49
N GLY A 104 3.07 25.13 10.46
CA GLY A 104 3.16 26.59 10.56
C GLY A 104 2.56 27.36 9.39
N ASP A 105 2.99 28.61 9.27
CA ASP A 105 2.54 29.53 8.23
C ASP A 105 2.92 29.03 6.83
N PHE A 106 4.08 28.39 6.70
CA PHE A 106 4.51 27.73 5.47
C PHE A 106 3.47 26.72 4.99
N GLY A 107 3.04 25.81 5.86
CA GLY A 107 2.02 24.81 5.54
C GLY A 107 0.68 25.44 5.17
N MET A 108 0.28 26.56 5.76
CA MET A 108 -0.96 27.26 5.39
C MET A 108 -0.88 27.87 3.99
N GLN A 109 0.23 28.52 3.65
CA GLN A 109 0.45 29.14 2.34
C GLN A 109 0.53 28.08 1.24
N GLU A 110 1.29 27.01 1.48
CA GLU A 110 1.38 25.88 0.55
C GLU A 110 0.02 25.23 0.32
N ASN A 111 -0.76 24.98 1.38
CA ASN A 111 -2.10 24.40 1.24
C ASN A 111 -3.04 25.32 0.45
N LYS A 112 -2.92 26.64 0.60
CA LYS A 112 -3.69 27.62 -0.18
C LYS A 112 -3.31 27.55 -1.66
N LYS A 113 -2.01 27.53 -1.98
CA LYS A 113 -1.50 27.36 -3.35
C LYS A 113 -1.98 26.04 -3.96
N HIS A 114 -1.80 24.93 -3.25
CA HIS A 114 -2.21 23.60 -3.70
C HIS A 114 -3.71 23.53 -4.00
N ARG A 115 -4.58 24.09 -3.15
CA ARG A 115 -6.03 24.12 -3.42
C ARG A 115 -6.37 24.91 -4.68
N ALA A 116 -5.74 26.07 -4.86
CA ALA A 116 -5.93 26.89 -6.06
C ALA A 116 -5.48 26.14 -7.33
N THR A 117 -4.28 25.56 -7.32
CA THR A 117 -3.78 24.73 -8.43
C THR A 117 -4.70 23.54 -8.70
N TYR A 118 -5.10 22.80 -7.67
CA TYR A 118 -6.00 21.65 -7.80
C TYR A 118 -7.36 22.04 -8.41
N GLN A 119 -7.90 23.21 -8.06
CA GLN A 119 -9.14 23.74 -8.64
C GLN A 119 -8.97 24.17 -10.09
N ALA A 120 -7.83 24.75 -10.44
CA ALA A 120 -7.51 25.20 -11.80
C ALA A 120 -7.29 24.04 -12.78
N LEU A 121 -6.87 22.86 -12.30
CA LEU A 121 -6.82 21.66 -13.12
C LEU A 121 -8.25 21.30 -13.57
N GLY A 122 -8.50 21.24 -14.88
CA GLY A 122 -9.81 20.84 -15.43
C GLY A 122 -9.98 19.32 -15.57
N ASP A 123 -8.87 18.60 -15.62
CA ASP A 123 -8.81 17.18 -15.95
C ASP A 123 -8.64 16.31 -14.69
N SER A 124 -9.45 15.25 -14.57
CA SER A 124 -9.49 14.37 -13.39
C SER A 124 -8.19 13.58 -13.22
N GLU A 125 -7.55 13.19 -14.32
CA GLU A 125 -6.29 12.48 -14.32
C GLU A 125 -5.15 13.37 -13.81
N LYS A 126 -5.03 14.59 -14.33
CA LYS A 126 -4.07 15.60 -13.84
C LYS A 126 -4.29 15.93 -12.37
N LYS A 127 -5.54 15.98 -11.90
CA LYS A 127 -5.85 16.17 -10.46
C LYS A 127 -5.33 15.03 -9.61
N LEU A 128 -5.56 13.79 -10.03
CA LEU A 128 -5.06 12.61 -9.33
C LEU A 128 -3.53 12.63 -9.27
N GLN A 129 -2.87 12.86 -10.41
CA GLN A 129 -1.41 12.88 -10.49
C GLN A 129 -0.79 13.98 -9.63
N PHE A 130 -1.35 15.19 -9.70
CA PHE A 130 -0.92 16.31 -8.88
C PHE A 130 -1.09 16.03 -7.38
N PHE A 131 -2.24 15.48 -6.98
CA PHE A 131 -2.49 15.13 -5.59
C PHE A 131 -1.53 14.04 -5.09
N SER A 132 -1.36 12.95 -5.84
CA SER A 132 -0.45 11.85 -5.50
C SER A 132 1.00 12.33 -5.39
N ALA A 133 1.47 13.07 -6.40
CA ALA A 133 2.82 13.60 -6.43
C ALA A 133 3.11 14.54 -5.25
N ARG A 134 2.12 15.34 -4.82
CA ARG A 134 2.29 16.18 -3.61
C ARG A 134 2.47 15.36 -2.36
N GLN A 135 1.64 14.32 -2.15
CA GLN A 135 1.75 13.49 -0.95
C GLN A 135 3.14 12.84 -0.89
N ILE A 136 3.61 12.33 -2.02
CA ILE A 136 4.92 11.70 -2.15
C ILE A 136 6.04 12.72 -1.93
N ALA A 137 5.97 13.90 -2.54
CA ALA A 137 6.95 14.98 -2.37
C ALA A 137 7.09 15.41 -0.90
N CYS A 138 5.98 15.74 -0.24
CA CYS A 138 5.98 16.12 1.18
C CYS A 138 6.52 15.00 2.06
N ARG A 139 6.21 13.74 1.72
CA ARG A 139 6.64 12.58 2.47
C ARG A 139 8.15 12.32 2.30
N LEU A 140 8.69 12.42 1.08
CA LEU A 140 10.12 12.29 0.82
C LEU A 140 10.89 13.33 1.62
N LEU A 141 10.53 14.61 1.49
CA LEU A 141 11.18 15.71 2.22
C LEU A 141 11.06 15.57 3.74
N GLY A 142 9.85 15.30 4.25
CA GLY A 142 9.61 15.18 5.69
C GLY A 142 10.13 13.91 6.35
N SER A 143 10.63 12.94 5.57
CA SER A 143 11.17 11.68 6.07
C SER A 143 12.69 11.65 6.22
N ARG A 144 13.40 12.63 5.62
CA ARG A 144 14.87 12.67 5.56
C ARG A 144 15.47 12.64 6.96
N GLY A 145 16.43 11.75 7.15
CA GLY A 145 17.12 11.55 8.43
C GLY A 145 16.28 10.88 9.54
N TYR A 146 14.98 10.66 9.33
CA TYR A 146 14.10 10.08 10.34
C TYR A 146 13.62 8.67 9.99
N LEU A 147 13.15 8.44 8.77
CA LEU A 147 12.61 7.15 8.36
C LEU A 147 13.65 6.32 7.61
N CYS A 148 13.65 5.02 7.88
CA CYS A 148 14.34 4.07 7.04
C CYS A 148 13.72 4.06 5.64
N GLN A 149 14.53 4.24 4.60
CA GLN A 149 14.05 4.19 3.20
C GLN A 149 13.48 2.80 2.84
N LYS A 150 14.04 1.73 3.43
CA LYS A 150 13.63 0.35 3.16
C LYS A 150 12.31 -0.04 3.86
N CYS A 151 12.17 0.18 5.16
CA CYS A 151 10.93 -0.18 5.87
C CYS A 151 9.98 1.00 6.12
N TRP A 152 10.34 2.26 5.89
CA TRP A 152 9.52 3.43 6.27
C TRP A 152 9.18 3.56 7.77
N LEU A 153 9.81 2.76 8.63
CA LEU A 153 9.76 2.93 10.09
C LEU A 153 10.89 3.88 10.54
N PRO A 154 10.71 4.56 11.69
CA PRO A 154 11.77 5.36 12.30
C PRO A 154 13.09 4.60 12.39
N LEU A 155 14.13 5.17 11.80
CA LEU A 155 15.40 4.52 11.52
C LEU A 155 16.09 4.02 12.79
N GLU A 156 16.10 4.83 13.83
CA GLU A 156 16.84 4.54 15.07
C GLU A 156 16.11 3.56 16.00
N GLU A 157 14.79 3.48 15.93
CA GLU A 157 13.99 2.90 17.01
C GLU A 157 13.13 1.71 16.61
N ASP A 158 12.56 1.78 15.42
CA ASP A 158 11.53 0.84 14.95
C ASP A 158 11.97 0.12 13.69
N CYS A 159 13.16 0.43 13.14
CA CYS A 159 13.65 -0.17 11.92
C CYS A 159 13.76 -1.70 12.05
N MET A 160 13.05 -2.40 11.17
CA MET A 160 12.98 -3.86 11.15
C MET A 160 13.93 -4.52 10.13
N CYS A 161 14.65 -3.73 9.33
CA CYS A 161 15.36 -4.23 8.15
C CYS A 161 16.46 -5.26 8.48
N SER A 162 17.06 -5.21 9.66
CA SER A 162 18.06 -6.19 10.10
C SER A 162 17.46 -7.53 10.53
N LYS A 163 16.16 -7.56 10.82
CA LYS A 163 15.43 -8.75 11.31
C LYS A 163 14.69 -9.48 10.19
N VAL A 164 14.41 -8.80 9.08
CA VAL A 164 13.77 -9.39 7.90
C VAL A 164 14.82 -10.12 7.07
N LYS A 165 14.61 -11.41 6.82
CA LYS A 165 15.43 -12.18 5.89
C LYS A 165 14.97 -11.91 4.46
N ALA A 166 15.88 -11.43 3.63
CA ALA A 166 15.64 -11.32 2.19
C ALA A 166 15.78 -12.71 1.54
N GLN A 167 14.82 -13.08 0.71
CA GLN A 167 14.81 -14.28 -0.10
C GLN A 167 14.79 -13.84 -1.56
N LEU A 168 15.98 -13.75 -2.16
CA LEU A 168 16.15 -13.38 -3.56
C LEU A 168 16.06 -14.66 -4.39
N SER A 169 14.94 -14.92 -5.05
CA SER A 169 14.88 -15.66 -6.32
C SER A 169 13.45 -16.07 -6.62
N MET A 170 12.87 -15.42 -7.62
CA MET A 170 11.62 -15.80 -8.25
C MET A 170 11.70 -15.44 -9.74
N GLU A 171 12.40 -16.25 -10.53
CA GLU A 171 12.59 -15.98 -11.97
C GLU A 171 11.34 -16.25 -12.81
N TRP A 172 10.41 -17.06 -12.30
CA TRP A 172 9.25 -17.54 -13.08
C TRP A 172 7.98 -16.69 -12.93
N HIS A 173 7.94 -15.75 -11.97
CA HIS A 173 6.79 -14.85 -11.77
C HIS A 173 7.21 -13.50 -11.16
N LYS A 174 6.39 -12.48 -11.39
CA LYS A 174 6.50 -11.16 -10.79
C LYS A 174 5.25 -10.82 -10.00
N VAL A 175 5.45 -10.34 -8.78
CA VAL A 175 4.41 -9.80 -7.93
C VAL A 175 4.39 -8.28 -8.12
N LEU A 176 3.30 -7.75 -8.64
CA LEU A 176 3.10 -6.33 -8.87
C LEU A 176 2.24 -5.78 -7.73
N VAL A 177 2.84 -4.99 -6.84
CA VAL A 177 2.13 -4.40 -5.70
C VAL A 177 1.73 -2.98 -6.06
N VAL A 178 0.42 -2.77 -6.27
CA VAL A 178 -0.16 -1.45 -6.52
C VAL A 178 -0.54 -0.82 -5.19
N HIS A 179 0.14 0.26 -4.84
CA HIS A 179 0.03 0.91 -3.54
C HIS A 179 -0.67 2.27 -3.65
N ALA A 180 -1.65 2.53 -2.78
CA ALA A 180 -2.32 3.82 -2.73
C ALA A 180 -1.44 4.93 -2.15
N SER A 181 -1.21 6.00 -2.92
CA SER A 181 -0.53 7.21 -2.46
C SER A 181 -1.19 7.88 -1.24
N LYS A 182 -2.51 7.70 -1.04
CA LYS A 182 -3.24 8.17 0.15
C LYS A 182 -2.80 7.46 1.45
N GLY A 183 -2.21 6.27 1.34
CA GLY A 183 -1.73 5.45 2.46
C GLY A 183 -0.45 5.97 3.13
N PHE A 184 0.32 6.83 2.46
CA PHE A 184 1.57 7.42 3.02
C PHE A 184 1.36 8.30 4.25
N SER A 185 0.13 8.71 4.53
CA SER A 185 -0.23 9.59 5.66
C SER A 185 -0.27 8.87 7.03
N THR A 186 -0.19 7.54 7.03
CA THR A 186 -0.15 6.72 8.25
C THR A 186 1.22 6.05 8.36
N THR A 187 1.91 6.29 9.47
CA THR A 187 3.23 5.75 9.84
C THR A 187 3.28 4.25 10.11
N GLU A 188 2.44 3.50 9.42
CA GLU A 188 2.46 2.05 9.47
C GLU A 188 3.03 1.61 8.13
N THR A 189 4.18 0.95 8.17
CA THR A 189 4.62 -0.01 7.17
C THR A 189 3.41 -0.73 6.61
N THR A 190 3.10 -0.50 5.34
CA THR A 190 2.02 -1.25 4.75
C THR A 190 2.50 -2.67 4.49
N PRO A 191 1.68 -3.69 4.76
CA PRO A 191 2.02 -5.07 4.47
C PRO A 191 2.45 -5.28 3.02
N GLY A 192 2.03 -4.44 2.07
CA GLY A 192 2.50 -4.48 0.69
C GLY A 192 3.99 -4.19 0.52
N LYS A 193 4.57 -3.30 1.33
CA LYS A 193 6.01 -3.01 1.27
C LYS A 193 6.87 -4.17 1.77
N LEU A 194 6.32 -5.00 2.65
CA LEU A 194 7.03 -6.17 3.17
C LEU A 194 7.41 -7.15 2.05
N LEU A 195 6.55 -7.32 1.05
CA LEU A 195 6.83 -8.17 -0.12
C LEU A 195 8.10 -7.71 -0.84
N TRP A 196 8.25 -6.40 -1.02
CA TRP A 196 9.46 -5.82 -1.62
C TRP A 196 10.72 -6.10 -0.78
N GLN A 197 10.62 -6.08 0.54
CA GLN A 197 11.77 -6.38 1.42
C GLN A 197 12.15 -7.86 1.42
N VAL A 198 11.16 -8.75 1.28
CA VAL A 198 11.36 -10.20 1.29
C VAL A 198 11.83 -10.68 -0.09
N PHE A 199 11.11 -10.35 -1.17
CA PHE A 199 11.37 -10.86 -2.52
C PHE A 199 12.35 -10.02 -3.34
N GLY A 200 12.56 -8.76 -2.95
CA GLY A 200 13.38 -7.80 -3.71
C GLY A 200 12.63 -7.13 -4.88
N VAL A 201 13.26 -6.09 -5.44
CA VAL A 201 12.70 -5.25 -6.53
C VAL A 201 12.34 -6.02 -7.80
N GLU A 202 13.12 -7.05 -8.12
CA GLU A 202 12.98 -7.83 -9.37
C GLU A 202 11.70 -8.69 -9.37
N SER A 203 11.34 -9.19 -8.19
CA SER A 203 10.23 -10.11 -7.99
C SER A 203 9.00 -9.45 -7.37
N ALA A 204 9.17 -8.34 -6.64
CA ALA A 204 8.09 -7.55 -6.08
C ALA A 204 8.25 -6.06 -6.44
N THR A 205 7.54 -5.62 -7.48
CA THR A 205 7.60 -4.23 -7.95
C THR A 205 6.55 -3.38 -7.25
N LEU A 206 6.98 -2.30 -6.59
CA LEU A 206 6.09 -1.30 -6.00
C LEU A 206 5.66 -0.30 -7.08
N CYS A 207 4.34 -0.15 -7.26
CA CYS A 207 3.74 0.83 -8.16
C CYS A 207 2.91 1.82 -7.33
N LEU A 208 3.28 3.10 -7.35
CA LEU A 208 2.55 4.14 -6.62
C LEU A 208 1.38 4.68 -7.45
N TYR A 209 0.18 4.55 -6.91
CA TYR A 209 -1.06 4.97 -7.57
C TYR A 209 -1.12 6.48 -7.81
N GLY A 210 -1.42 6.87 -9.05
CA GLY A 210 -1.42 8.26 -9.50
C GLY A 210 -0.04 8.82 -9.81
N ILE A 211 1.00 7.98 -9.88
CA ILE A 211 2.29 8.35 -10.50
C ILE A 211 2.33 7.71 -11.88
N ALA A 212 2.40 8.55 -12.93
CA ALA A 212 2.26 8.10 -14.31
C ALA A 212 3.36 7.11 -14.70
N GLU A 213 4.60 7.39 -14.28
CA GLU A 213 5.78 6.59 -14.55
C GLU A 213 5.68 5.18 -13.93
N ASP A 214 5.17 5.09 -12.69
CA ASP A 214 4.97 3.82 -12.00
C ASP A 214 3.84 3.00 -12.64
N GLU A 215 2.73 3.66 -12.97
CA GLU A 215 1.60 3.00 -13.63
C GLU A 215 1.96 2.53 -15.04
N GLU A 216 2.81 3.27 -15.75
CA GLU A 216 3.34 2.85 -17.05
C GLU A 216 4.20 1.59 -16.92
N ILE A 217 5.08 1.52 -15.90
CA ILE A 217 5.89 0.32 -15.63
C ILE A 217 5.00 -0.89 -15.33
N LEU A 218 3.98 -0.71 -14.49
CA LEU A 218 2.99 -1.75 -14.19
C LEU A 218 2.35 -2.26 -15.48
N TRP A 219 1.84 -1.37 -16.33
CA TRP A 219 1.16 -1.77 -17.56
C TRP A 219 2.09 -2.32 -18.62
N ASN A 220 3.35 -1.87 -18.69
CA ASN A 220 4.35 -2.43 -19.57
C ASN A 220 4.72 -3.86 -19.15
N ALA A 221 4.81 -4.14 -17.85
CA ALA A 221 4.99 -5.50 -17.34
C ALA A 221 3.79 -6.39 -17.72
N CYS A 222 2.56 -5.90 -17.55
CA CYS A 222 1.34 -6.62 -17.94
C CYS A 222 1.28 -6.90 -19.46
N LYS A 223 1.59 -5.91 -20.29
CA LYS A 223 1.62 -6.06 -21.76
C LYS A 223 2.66 -7.08 -22.22
N THR A 224 3.83 -7.07 -21.59
CA THR A 224 4.93 -8.00 -21.91
C THR A 224 4.54 -9.44 -21.59
N ALA A 225 3.89 -9.67 -20.44
CA ALA A 225 3.43 -11.00 -20.05
C ALA A 225 2.29 -11.54 -20.92
N GLY A 226 1.36 -10.67 -21.32
CA GLY A 226 0.12 -11.05 -22.01
C GLY A 226 -1.07 -11.09 -21.06
N LYS A 227 -2.28 -10.91 -21.62
CA LYS A 227 -3.54 -10.81 -20.86
C LYS A 227 -3.84 -12.07 -20.03
N ASP A 228 -3.54 -13.23 -20.60
CA ASP A 228 -3.66 -14.57 -20.02
C ASP A 228 -2.74 -14.78 -18.80
N ARG A 229 -1.66 -14.02 -18.70
CA ARG A 229 -0.65 -14.19 -17.65
C ARG A 229 -0.71 -13.13 -16.55
N VAL A 230 -1.82 -12.38 -16.48
CA VAL A 230 -2.02 -11.30 -15.51
C VAL A 230 -3.26 -11.57 -14.67
N TRP A 231 -3.06 -11.67 -13.36
CA TRP A 231 -4.12 -11.99 -12.40
C TRP A 231 -4.18 -10.95 -11.29
N CYS A 232 -5.37 -10.44 -10.99
CA CYS A 232 -5.58 -9.51 -9.89
C CYS A 232 -6.11 -10.23 -8.66
N LEU A 233 -5.45 -10.01 -7.52
CA LEU A 233 -5.86 -10.54 -6.23
C LEU A 233 -6.77 -9.51 -5.55
N TYR A 234 -8.05 -9.54 -5.90
CA TYR A 234 -9.05 -8.62 -5.36
C TYR A 234 -10.40 -9.31 -5.20
N PRO A 235 -11.04 -9.24 -4.01
CA PRO A 235 -12.34 -9.85 -3.78
C PRO A 235 -13.43 -9.02 -4.46
N ASN A 236 -13.61 -9.24 -5.76
CA ASN A 236 -14.68 -8.62 -6.53
C ASN A 236 -15.96 -9.45 -6.34
N LYS A 237 -16.92 -8.93 -5.56
CA LYS A 237 -18.21 -9.59 -5.30
C LYS A 237 -19.13 -9.64 -6.53
N ASN A 238 -18.84 -8.85 -7.56
CA ASN A 238 -19.71 -8.65 -8.72
C ASN A 238 -19.28 -9.45 -9.96
N VAL A 239 -18.14 -10.14 -9.92
CA VAL A 239 -17.61 -10.95 -11.02
C VAL A 239 -17.27 -12.33 -10.47
N ALA A 240 -17.51 -13.38 -11.26
CA ALA A 240 -17.10 -14.73 -10.90
C ALA A 240 -15.58 -14.75 -10.69
N THR A 241 -15.15 -14.84 -9.43
CA THR A 241 -13.74 -15.04 -9.10
C THR A 241 -13.41 -16.50 -9.33
N LYS A 242 -12.26 -16.76 -9.96
CA LYS A 242 -11.74 -18.12 -10.10
C LYS A 242 -10.88 -18.45 -8.87
N SER A 243 -10.93 -19.69 -8.38
CA SER A 243 -9.90 -20.16 -7.47
C SER A 243 -8.53 -20.17 -8.18
N VAL A 244 -7.42 -20.17 -7.44
CA VAL A 244 -6.09 -20.28 -8.04
C VAL A 244 -5.98 -21.54 -8.90
N GLN A 245 -6.59 -22.63 -8.44
CA GLN A 245 -6.66 -23.89 -9.19
C GLN A 245 -7.46 -23.74 -10.50
N ASP A 246 -8.66 -23.17 -10.46
CA ASP A 246 -9.49 -22.99 -11.66
C ASP A 246 -8.88 -22.01 -12.66
N ALA A 247 -8.17 -20.98 -12.17
CA ALA A 247 -7.52 -19.98 -12.99
C ALA A 247 -6.32 -20.57 -13.76
N LEU A 248 -5.48 -21.35 -13.09
CA LEU A 248 -4.17 -21.77 -13.62
C LEU A 248 -4.11 -23.22 -14.09
N CYS A 249 -5.09 -24.07 -13.78
CA CYS A 249 -5.20 -25.42 -14.36
C CYS A 249 -5.90 -25.45 -15.72
N GLN A 250 -6.81 -24.51 -16.00
CA GLN A 250 -7.59 -24.49 -17.25
C GLN A 250 -6.75 -24.08 -18.48
N GLU A 251 -5.67 -23.32 -18.29
CA GLU A 251 -4.86 -22.80 -19.41
C GLU A 251 -4.00 -23.86 -20.13
N ILE A 252 -3.88 -25.07 -19.57
CA ILE A 252 -2.98 -26.11 -20.13
C ILE A 252 -3.76 -27.26 -20.79
N SER A 253 -5.07 -27.41 -20.52
CA SER A 253 -5.84 -28.54 -21.08
C SER A 253 -6.33 -28.33 -22.53
N SER A 254 -5.91 -27.25 -23.20
CA SER A 254 -6.40 -26.89 -24.53
C SER A 254 -5.35 -26.85 -25.63
N ASP A 255 -4.29 -27.68 -25.54
CA ASP A 255 -3.65 -28.25 -26.74
C ASP A 255 -2.72 -29.45 -26.43
N PRO A 256 -3.04 -30.70 -26.82
CA PRO A 256 -2.12 -31.83 -26.68
C PRO A 256 -1.11 -31.96 -27.84
N GLU A 257 -1.15 -31.08 -28.86
CA GLU A 257 -0.26 -31.15 -30.03
C GLU A 257 0.56 -29.86 -30.22
N CYS A 258 1.54 -29.61 -29.34
CA CYS A 258 2.66 -28.73 -29.72
C CYS A 258 3.96 -29.13 -29.04
N ASN A 259 4.47 -30.31 -29.38
CA ASN A 259 5.90 -30.56 -29.36
C ASN A 259 6.52 -29.84 -30.56
N THR A 260 6.79 -28.54 -30.42
CA THR A 260 7.61 -27.83 -31.42
C THR A 260 8.58 -26.87 -30.75
N THR A 261 9.86 -27.19 -30.91
CA THR A 261 11.03 -26.34 -30.73
C THR A 261 10.77 -24.86 -31.03
N MET A 262 10.65 -24.04 -29.99
CA MET A 262 10.84 -22.59 -30.04
C MET A 262 11.50 -22.20 -28.71
N LYS A 263 12.53 -21.34 -28.75
CA LYS A 263 13.01 -20.61 -27.58
C LYS A 263 11.85 -19.75 -27.05
N ASN A 264 10.96 -20.34 -26.25
CA ASN A 264 9.97 -19.55 -25.53
C ASN A 264 10.74 -18.80 -24.46
N GLU A 265 11.01 -17.51 -24.71
CA GLU A 265 11.26 -16.57 -23.62
C GLU A 265 10.14 -16.80 -22.60
N TYR A 266 10.48 -17.38 -21.45
CA TYR A 266 9.53 -17.65 -20.38
C TYR A 266 8.94 -16.30 -19.95
N LYS A 267 7.77 -15.96 -20.49
CA LYS A 267 7.05 -14.76 -20.04
C LYS A 267 6.69 -14.95 -18.56
N PRO A 268 6.87 -13.93 -17.70
CA PRO A 268 6.56 -14.08 -16.28
C PRO A 268 5.04 -14.11 -16.05
N LEU A 269 4.59 -14.86 -15.05
CA LEU A 269 3.25 -14.68 -14.48
C LEU A 269 3.23 -13.40 -13.64
N ASN A 270 2.23 -12.56 -13.83
CA ASN A 270 2.09 -11.30 -13.09
C ASN A 270 0.88 -11.37 -12.15
N PHE A 271 1.13 -11.19 -10.86
CA PHE A 271 0.08 -11.09 -9.85
C PHE A 271 -0.04 -9.65 -9.34
N ILE A 272 -1.20 -9.03 -9.53
CA ILE A 272 -1.46 -7.66 -9.07
C ILE A 272 -2.13 -7.71 -7.69
N LEU A 273 -1.41 -7.23 -6.67
CA LEU A 273 -1.93 -7.08 -5.32
C LEU A 273 -2.15 -5.60 -5.02
N ILE A 274 -3.34 -5.28 -4.50
CA ILE A 274 -3.74 -3.90 -4.23
C ILE A 274 -3.57 -3.61 -2.74
N ASP A 275 -2.69 -2.66 -2.41
CA ASP A 275 -2.36 -2.25 -1.05
C ASP A 275 -2.98 -0.88 -0.72
N GLY A 276 -4.02 -0.89 0.10
CA GLY A 276 -4.72 0.32 0.53
C GLY A 276 -5.95 0.04 1.39
N THR A 277 -6.60 1.09 1.86
CA THR A 277 -7.94 0.98 2.49
C THR A 277 -8.94 0.45 1.48
N TRP A 278 -10.05 -0.15 1.93
CA TRP A 278 -11.10 -0.68 1.03
C TRP A 278 -11.60 0.34 -0.02
N SER A 279 -11.79 1.59 0.40
CA SER A 279 -12.19 2.67 -0.52
C SER A 279 -11.11 3.01 -1.55
N ASN A 280 -9.84 2.99 -1.14
CA ASN A 280 -8.73 3.23 -2.05
C ASN A 280 -8.52 2.03 -2.97
N SER A 281 -8.58 0.81 -2.46
CA SER A 281 -8.42 -0.41 -3.26
C SER A 281 -9.51 -0.56 -4.31
N ALA A 282 -10.76 -0.21 -3.99
CA ALA A 282 -11.84 -0.14 -4.96
C ALA A 282 -11.57 0.88 -6.09
N ALA A 283 -11.05 2.08 -5.74
CA ALA A 283 -10.70 3.09 -6.73
C ALA A 283 -9.53 2.63 -7.63
N MET A 284 -8.49 2.02 -7.04
CA MET A 284 -7.36 1.46 -7.77
C MET A 284 -7.82 0.33 -8.71
N PHE A 285 -8.68 -0.56 -8.23
CA PHE A 285 -9.23 -1.65 -9.04
C PHE A 285 -10.09 -1.13 -10.21
N ASN A 286 -10.95 -0.14 -10.00
CA ASN A 286 -11.74 0.46 -11.09
C ASN A 286 -10.84 1.07 -12.17
N ARG A 287 -9.77 1.76 -11.77
CA ARG A 287 -8.78 2.28 -12.72
C ARG A 287 -8.08 1.15 -13.49
N LEU A 288 -7.74 0.05 -12.81
CA LEU A 288 -7.18 -1.12 -13.47
C LEU A 288 -8.15 -1.68 -14.52
N LYS A 289 -9.45 -1.75 -14.21
CA LYS A 289 -10.49 -2.16 -15.16
C LYS A 289 -10.58 -1.22 -16.36
N GLU A 290 -10.63 0.09 -16.15
CA GLU A 290 -10.67 1.08 -17.23
C GLU A 290 -9.46 0.94 -18.16
N LYS A 291 -8.27 0.74 -17.60
CA LYS A 291 -7.06 0.50 -18.39
C LYS A 291 -7.05 -0.87 -19.07
N THR A 292 -7.57 -1.91 -18.43
CA THR A 292 -7.76 -3.24 -19.05
C THR A 292 -8.64 -3.13 -20.30
N LYS A 293 -9.76 -2.41 -20.19
CA LYS A 293 -10.67 -2.15 -21.32
C LYS A 293 -9.98 -1.36 -22.42
N SER A 294 -9.20 -0.35 -22.07
CA SER A 294 -8.45 0.45 -23.03
C SER A 294 -7.31 -0.31 -23.73
N VAL A 295 -6.60 -1.19 -23.04
CA VAL A 295 -5.38 -1.85 -23.55
C VAL A 295 -5.69 -3.17 -24.23
N TRP A 296 -6.65 -3.95 -23.70
CA TRP A 296 -6.98 -5.28 -24.19
C TRP A 296 -8.40 -5.42 -24.74
N GLY A 297 -9.22 -4.36 -24.70
CA GLY A 297 -10.60 -4.39 -25.21
C GLY A 297 -11.56 -5.25 -24.37
N VAL A 298 -11.16 -5.62 -23.15
CA VAL A 298 -11.91 -6.55 -22.28
C VAL A 298 -12.44 -5.80 -21.07
N GLU A 299 -13.68 -6.07 -20.69
CA GLU A 299 -14.37 -5.31 -19.65
C GLU A 299 -13.75 -5.49 -18.26
N ASP A 300 -13.24 -6.69 -17.98
CA ASP A 300 -12.73 -7.08 -16.67
C ASP A 300 -11.35 -7.72 -16.74
N LEU A 301 -10.50 -7.30 -15.81
CA LEU A 301 -9.24 -7.95 -15.51
C LEU A 301 -9.53 -9.29 -14.80
N PRO A 302 -8.88 -10.41 -15.17
CA PRO A 302 -9.07 -11.68 -14.47
C PRO A 302 -8.73 -11.54 -12.98
N CYS A 303 -9.69 -11.87 -12.12
CA CYS A 303 -9.52 -11.86 -10.67
C CYS A 303 -9.48 -13.28 -10.10
N ILE A 304 -8.53 -13.51 -9.21
CA ILE A 304 -8.45 -14.73 -8.40
C ILE A 304 -8.94 -14.44 -6.98
N SER A 305 -9.67 -15.39 -6.42
CA SER A 305 -10.02 -15.43 -5.01
C SER A 305 -9.24 -16.53 -4.31
N LEU A 306 -8.84 -16.23 -3.07
CA LEU A 306 -8.18 -17.20 -2.21
C LEU A 306 -9.21 -17.87 -1.32
N SER A 307 -8.99 -19.15 -1.05
CA SER A 307 -9.69 -19.88 -0.02
C SER A 307 -9.47 -19.19 1.34
N ALA A 308 -10.56 -18.90 2.04
CA ALA A 308 -10.53 -18.15 3.29
C ALA A 308 -9.84 -18.98 4.40
N GLY A 309 -8.52 -18.79 4.56
CA GLY A 309 -7.72 -19.43 5.60
C GLY A 309 -7.51 -18.54 6.83
N VAL A 310 -7.25 -19.17 7.98
CA VAL A 310 -6.87 -18.48 9.22
C VAL A 310 -5.48 -17.88 9.06
N SER A 311 -5.39 -16.62 8.63
CA SER A 311 -4.13 -15.91 8.61
C SER A 311 -3.78 -15.37 10.00
N THR A 312 -2.48 -15.45 10.37
CA THR A 312 -1.85 -14.78 11.53
C THR A 312 -2.16 -13.28 11.63
N MET A 313 -2.68 -12.70 10.55
CA MET A 313 -3.09 -11.30 10.39
C MET A 313 -4.21 -10.76 11.28
N HIS A 314 -5.04 -11.61 11.91
CA HIS A 314 -6.01 -11.14 12.91
C HIS A 314 -5.32 -10.39 14.07
N LYS A 315 -3.98 -10.53 14.19
CA LYS A 315 -3.13 -9.90 15.20
C LYS A 315 -2.65 -8.48 14.84
N LEU A 316 -2.43 -8.13 13.56
CA LEU A 316 -1.91 -6.80 13.15
C LEU A 316 -2.98 -5.70 13.25
N ARG A 317 -4.21 -6.03 12.90
CA ARG A 317 -5.40 -5.20 13.10
C ARG A 317 -6.65 -6.09 13.08
N PRO A 318 -7.58 -5.97 14.05
CA PRO A 318 -8.87 -6.63 13.97
C PRO A 318 -9.57 -6.22 12.67
N GLN A 319 -9.86 -7.18 11.79
CA GLN A 319 -10.57 -6.92 10.55
C GLN A 319 -12.07 -7.03 10.81
N PRO A 320 -12.89 -6.16 10.20
CA PRO A 320 -14.34 -6.21 10.39
C PRO A 320 -14.98 -7.41 9.67
N SER A 321 -14.24 -8.11 8.80
CA SER A 321 -14.75 -9.28 8.08
C SER A 321 -13.61 -10.15 7.53
N TRP A 322 -13.87 -11.45 7.39
CA TRP A 322 -12.92 -12.48 6.94
C TRP A 322 -12.51 -12.35 5.46
N ASP A 323 -13.29 -11.62 4.66
CA ASP A 323 -13.01 -11.30 3.25
C ASP A 323 -12.01 -10.13 3.09
N ARG A 324 -11.55 -9.53 4.19
CA ARG A 324 -10.59 -8.43 4.19
C ARG A 324 -9.22 -8.91 4.68
N THR A 325 -8.38 -9.29 3.74
CA THR A 325 -6.99 -9.67 3.99
C THR A 325 -6.05 -8.48 3.70
N CYS A 326 -4.93 -8.41 4.41
CA CYS A 326 -3.88 -7.46 4.03
C CYS A 326 -3.08 -8.02 2.84
N THR A 327 -2.33 -7.16 2.17
CA THR A 327 -1.50 -7.52 1.00
C THR A 327 -0.50 -8.64 1.29
N ALA A 328 0.16 -8.63 2.46
CA ALA A 328 1.12 -9.69 2.82
C ALA A 328 0.43 -11.06 3.01
N ALA A 329 -0.72 -11.10 3.69
CA ALA A 329 -1.47 -12.36 3.83
C ALA A 329 -2.08 -12.84 2.52
N ALA A 330 -2.52 -11.91 1.68
CA ALA A 330 -2.98 -12.25 0.35
C ALA A 330 -1.83 -12.89 -0.47
N ALA A 331 -0.60 -12.40 -0.33
CA ALA A 331 0.57 -13.02 -0.94
C ALA A 331 0.92 -14.38 -0.33
N ILE A 332 0.90 -14.53 0.99
CA ILE A 332 1.10 -15.81 1.70
C ILE A 332 0.09 -16.86 1.20
N GLY A 333 -1.20 -16.52 1.18
CA GLY A 333 -2.26 -17.41 0.70
C GLY A 333 -2.09 -17.79 -0.77
N LEU A 334 -1.71 -16.82 -1.62
CA LEU A 334 -1.39 -17.08 -3.02
C LEU A 334 -0.24 -18.08 -3.18
N LEU A 335 0.87 -17.90 -2.45
CA LEU A 335 2.01 -18.82 -2.51
C LEU A 335 1.63 -20.23 -2.04
N SER A 336 0.85 -20.33 -0.97
CA SER A 336 0.37 -21.61 -0.44
C SER A 336 -0.56 -22.34 -1.41
N GLU A 337 -1.46 -21.64 -2.11
CA GLU A 337 -2.32 -22.25 -3.12
C GLU A 337 -1.55 -22.64 -4.39
N LEU A 338 -0.61 -21.80 -4.83
CA LEU A 338 0.25 -22.11 -5.98
C LEU A 338 1.12 -23.34 -5.72
N GLN A 339 1.66 -23.53 -4.51
CA GLN A 339 2.51 -24.68 -4.15
C GLN A 339 1.83 -26.03 -4.38
N ILE A 340 0.50 -26.08 -4.25
CA ILE A 340 -0.29 -27.32 -4.40
C ILE A 340 -0.36 -27.73 -5.88
N LEU A 341 -0.20 -26.77 -6.81
CA LEU A 341 -0.25 -27.07 -8.23
C LEU A 341 1.04 -27.78 -8.67
N PRO A 342 0.95 -28.91 -9.39
CA PRO A 342 2.13 -29.68 -9.82
C PRO A 342 3.18 -28.82 -10.54
N GLN A 343 2.72 -27.88 -11.38
CA GLN A 343 3.56 -26.97 -12.15
C GLN A 343 4.40 -26.00 -11.31
N PHE A 344 4.03 -25.72 -10.06
CA PHE A 344 4.75 -24.80 -9.18
C PHE A 344 5.38 -25.45 -7.95
N SER A 345 5.07 -26.73 -7.71
CA SER A 345 5.53 -27.50 -6.54
C SER A 345 7.06 -27.53 -6.36
N SER A 346 7.82 -27.40 -7.45
CA SER A 346 9.29 -27.43 -7.46
C SER A 346 9.95 -26.08 -7.12
N TYR A 347 9.20 -24.98 -7.05
CA TYR A 347 9.77 -23.64 -6.82
C TYR A 347 9.94 -23.27 -5.34
N GLY A 348 9.61 -24.18 -4.42
CA GLY A 348 9.78 -23.96 -2.98
C GLY A 348 8.95 -22.79 -2.44
N LEU A 349 7.69 -22.68 -2.90
CA LEU A 349 6.79 -21.60 -2.50
C LEU A 349 6.38 -21.67 -1.04
N ASP A 350 6.36 -22.88 -0.48
CA ASP A 350 6.20 -23.14 0.94
C ASP A 350 7.22 -22.36 1.79
N LYS A 351 8.50 -22.44 1.43
CA LYS A 351 9.59 -21.73 2.13
C LYS A 351 9.45 -20.22 1.98
N GLN A 352 9.01 -19.75 0.82
CA GLN A 352 8.81 -18.32 0.57
C GLN A 352 7.64 -17.78 1.38
N SER A 353 6.56 -18.55 1.46
CA SER A 353 5.40 -18.27 2.31
C SER A 353 5.83 -18.18 3.79
N GLU A 354 6.63 -19.14 4.27
CA GLU A 354 7.17 -19.16 5.63
C GLU A 354 8.07 -17.93 5.93
N VAL A 355 8.96 -17.55 5.00
CA VAL A 355 9.81 -16.36 5.17
C VAL A 355 8.95 -15.09 5.24
N LEU A 356 7.91 -14.98 4.39
CA LEU A 356 7.01 -13.85 4.42
C LEU A 356 6.17 -13.80 5.70
N GLU A 357 5.70 -14.95 6.21
CA GLU A 357 5.03 -15.05 7.51
C GLU A 357 5.93 -14.60 8.67
N ASN A 358 7.18 -15.07 8.72
CA ASN A 358 8.15 -14.64 9.71
C ASN A 358 8.40 -13.11 9.65
N ALA A 359 8.45 -12.55 8.43
CA ALA A 359 8.61 -11.11 8.24
C ALA A 359 7.37 -10.32 8.71
N VAL A 360 6.16 -10.90 8.61
CA VAL A 360 4.92 -10.32 9.14
C VAL A 360 4.96 -10.28 10.68
N ASP A 361 5.49 -11.32 11.33
CA ASP A 361 5.64 -11.34 12.79
C ASP A 361 6.64 -10.27 13.26
N VAL A 362 7.79 -10.14 12.58
CA VAL A 362 8.76 -9.06 12.84
C VAL A 362 8.11 -7.67 12.72
N LEU A 363 7.27 -7.48 11.70
CA LEU A 363 6.52 -6.25 11.49
C LEU A 363 5.51 -6.00 12.61
N LEU A 364 4.77 -7.04 13.02
CA LEU A 364 3.82 -6.98 14.12
C LEU A 364 4.49 -6.57 15.43
N ASP A 365 5.66 -7.12 15.74
CA ASP A 365 6.41 -6.77 16.94
C ASP A 365 6.84 -5.30 16.92
N ALA A 366 7.38 -4.83 15.79
CA ALA A 366 7.79 -3.43 15.64
C ALA A 366 6.60 -2.47 15.81
N LEU A 367 5.47 -2.76 15.15
CA LEU A 367 4.25 -1.94 15.27
C LEU A 367 3.63 -2.00 16.67
N THR A 368 3.66 -3.16 17.33
CA THR A 368 3.14 -3.33 18.69
C THR A 368 3.98 -2.55 19.69
N ALA A 369 5.31 -2.69 19.63
CA ALA A 369 6.23 -1.92 20.47
C ALA A 369 6.02 -0.41 20.29
N ARG A 370 5.85 0.04 19.04
CA ARG A 370 5.57 1.43 18.69
C ARG A 370 4.23 1.92 19.24
N ARG A 371 3.16 1.12 19.11
CA ARG A 371 1.82 1.42 19.65
C ARG A 371 1.83 1.57 21.17
N LEU A 372 2.55 0.71 21.88
CA LEU A 372 2.74 0.80 23.34
C LEU A 372 3.39 2.13 23.77
N ARG A 373 4.25 2.70 22.92
CA ARG A 373 4.85 4.03 23.16
C ARG A 373 3.99 5.18 22.66
N MET A 374 2.78 4.93 22.17
CA MET A 374 1.94 5.93 21.50
C MET A 374 2.66 6.64 20.34
N GLY A 375 3.54 5.90 19.66
CA GLY A 375 4.42 6.42 18.62
C GLY A 375 5.55 7.33 19.12
N ARG A 376 5.75 7.48 20.43
CA ARG A 376 6.82 8.33 20.98
C ARG A 376 8.20 7.69 20.80
N SER A 377 9.18 8.59 20.66
CA SER A 377 10.58 8.24 20.56
C SER A 377 11.11 7.51 21.82
N ILE A 378 11.90 6.46 21.63
CA ILE A 378 12.62 5.69 22.66
C ILE A 378 13.66 6.56 23.37
N THR A 379 14.39 7.42 22.65
CA THR A 379 15.41 8.35 23.21
C THR A 379 14.81 9.45 24.09
N ARG A 380 13.48 9.49 24.27
CA ARG A 380 12.80 10.37 25.23
C ARG A 380 12.61 9.71 26.62
N ARG A 381 13.69 9.21 27.25
CA ARG A 381 13.85 8.93 28.71
C ARG A 381 15.36 9.04 29.01
N LEU A 382 15.89 9.86 29.91
CA LEU A 382 15.44 10.41 31.19
C LEU A 382 15.80 11.91 31.28
N ARG A 383 14.87 12.79 31.67
CA ARG A 383 15.28 13.98 32.43
C ARG A 383 15.57 13.49 33.84
N PRO A 384 16.69 13.86 34.48
CA PRO A 384 16.81 13.71 35.92
C PRO A 384 15.60 14.37 36.54
N SER A 385 14.88 13.64 37.41
CA SER A 385 14.00 14.24 38.38
C SER A 385 14.85 15.24 39.17
N GLY A 386 14.81 16.51 38.77
CA GLY A 386 15.39 17.59 39.55
C GLY A 386 14.77 17.51 40.94
N ASN A 387 15.62 17.33 41.93
CA ASN A 387 15.25 17.37 43.34
C ASN A 387 14.33 18.56 43.58
N ILE A 388 13.11 18.26 44.02
CA ILE A 388 12.27 19.23 44.69
C ILE A 388 12.91 19.40 46.07
N CYS A 389 13.65 20.49 46.23
CA CYS A 389 13.85 21.15 47.52
C CYS A 389 13.35 22.57 47.38
#